data_AF-A0A953QIM6-F1
#
_entry.id   AF-A0A953QIM6-F1
#
_cell.length_a   1.000
_cell.length_b   1.000
_cell.length_c   1.000
_cell.angle_alpha   90.00
_cell.angle_beta   90.00
_cell.angle_gamma   90.00
#
_symmetry.space_group_name_H-M   'P 1'
#
loop_
_entity.id
_entity.type
_entity.pdbx_description
1 polymer ?
#
loop_
_entity_poly.entity_id
_entity_poly.type
_entity_poly.pdbx_seq_one_letter_code
_entity_poly.pdbx_strand_id
1 'polypeptide(L)' 'MSKLASIALLFTVALVGLAQEGKKKVVVPPGTKVGPNYSPGIHFGDTLYVSGQTGNDPKTQKVPD' A
#
# COMPACT_ATOMS: atom_id res chain seq x y z
N MET A 1 36.05 -12.35 17.09
CA MET A 1 34.86 -13.14 16.70
C MET A 1 33.55 -12.35 16.75
N SER A 2 33.30 -11.48 17.74
CA SER A 2 32.02 -10.74 17.87
C SER A 2 31.71 -9.75 16.74
N LYS A 3 32.71 -8.99 16.24
CA LYS A 3 32.49 -7.97 15.18
C LYS A 3 32.06 -8.57 13.84
N LEU A 4 32.64 -9.71 13.44
CA LEU A 4 32.22 -10.40 12.20
C LEU A 4 30.81 -10.96 12.32
N ALA A 5 30.44 -11.50 13.48
CA ALA A 5 29.09 -11.98 13.72
C ALA A 5 28.06 -10.84 13.66
N SER A 6 28.39 -9.67 14.22
CA SER A 6 27.54 -8.46 14.13
C SER A 6 27.40 -7.93 12.71
N ILE A 7 28.49 -7.91 11.93
CA ILE A 7 28.45 -7.50 10.52
C ILE A 7 27.61 -8.48 9.70
N ALA A 8 27.83 -9.80 9.89
CA ALA A 8 27.03 -10.82 9.21
C ALA A 8 25.54 -10.67 9.53
N LEU A 9 25.19 -10.45 10.80
CA LEU A 9 23.79 -10.24 11.21
C LEU A 9 23.18 -9.00 10.55
N LEU A 10 23.89 -7.87 10.53
CA LEU A 10 23.44 -6.64 9.86
C LEU A 10 23.24 -6.86 8.36
N PHE A 11 24.15 -7.60 7.72
CA PHE A 11 24.07 -7.90 6.30
C PHE A 11 22.87 -8.80 5.98
N THR A 12 22.60 -9.82 6.80
CA THR A 12 21.44 -10.70 6.64
C THR A 12 20.12 -9.93 6.79
N VAL A 13 20.01 -9.03 7.77
CA VAL A 13 18.81 -8.21 7.96
C VAL A 13 18.57 -7.28 6.77
N ALA A 14 19.63 -6.66 6.23
CA ALA A 14 19.52 -5.78 5.07
C ALA A 14 19.06 -6.54 3.81
N LEU A 15 19.60 -7.74 3.55
CA LEU A 15 19.22 -8.57 2.41
C LEU A 15 17.76 -9.02 2.48
N VAL A 16 17.27 -9.40 3.67
CA VAL A 16 15.86 -9.78 3.86
C VAL A 16 14.91 -8.60 3.63
N GLY A 17 15.28 -7.39 4.05
CA GLY A 17 14.46 -6.19 3.82
C GLY A 17 14.33 -5.80 2.34
N LEU A 18 15.35 -6.07 1.53
CA LEU A 18 15.33 -5.80 0.08
C LEU A 18 14.55 -6.84 -0.72
N ALA A 19 14.41 -8.06 -0.20
CA ALA A 19 13.69 -9.16 -0.83
C ALA A 19 12.16 -9.07 -0.66
N GLN A 20 11.62 -8.01 -0.07
CA GLN A 20 10.17 -7.79 -0.06
C GLN A 20 9.67 -7.46 -1.47
N GLU A 21 9.22 -8.50 -2.19
CA GLU A 21 8.38 -8.34 -3.37
C GLU A 21 7.05 -7.67 -2.98
N GLY A 22 6.65 -6.66 -3.76
CA GLY A 22 5.45 -5.86 -3.53
C GLY A 22 5.74 -4.54 -2.82
N LYS A 23 6.09 -3.49 -3.58
CA LYS A 23 6.03 -2.12 -3.05
C LYS A 23 4.58 -1.72 -2.88
N LYS A 24 4.11 -1.59 -1.63
CA LYS A 24 2.79 -1.06 -1.31
C LYS A 24 2.66 0.35 -1.88
N LYS A 25 1.77 0.52 -2.87
CA LYS A 25 1.48 1.83 -3.46
C LYS A 25 0.01 2.17 -3.24
N VAL A 26 -0.23 3.32 -2.63
CA VAL A 26 -1.58 3.89 -2.52
C VAL A 26 -2.02 4.35 -3.91
N VAL A 27 -3.22 3.92 -4.32
CA VAL A 27 -3.85 4.31 -5.59
C VAL A 27 -5.05 5.19 -5.26
N VAL A 28 -5.03 6.42 -5.78
CA VAL A 28 -6.12 7.40 -5.63
C VAL A 28 -6.55 7.83 -7.03
N PRO A 29 -7.72 7.38 -7.51
CA PRO A 29 -8.27 7.87 -8.76
C PRO A 29 -8.58 9.38 -8.69
N PRO A 30 -8.53 10.09 -9.82
CA PRO A 30 -8.92 11.50 -9.87
C PRO A 30 -10.36 11.71 -9.37
N GLY A 31 -10.56 12.73 -8.52
CA GLY A 31 -11.89 13.05 -7.97
C GLY A 31 -12.35 12.16 -6.81
N THR A 32 -11.55 11.16 -6.39
CA THR A 32 -11.88 10.36 -5.21
C THR A 32 -11.59 11.14 -3.92
N LYS A 33 -12.60 11.25 -3.06
CA LYS A 33 -12.43 11.77 -1.69
C LYS A 33 -11.73 10.71 -0.83
N VAL A 34 -10.52 11.01 -0.37
CA VAL A 34 -9.75 10.12 0.51
C VAL A 34 -10.26 10.28 1.95
N GLY A 35 -10.68 9.17 2.56
CA GLY A 35 -11.04 9.13 3.98
C GLY A 35 -9.79 9.01 4.89
N PRO A 36 -9.87 9.41 6.17
CA PRO A 36 -8.72 9.36 7.08
C PRO A 36 -8.25 7.93 7.41
N ASN A 37 -9.14 6.94 7.29
CA ASN A 37 -8.93 5.60 7.84
C ASN A 37 -8.67 4.53 6.77
N TYR A 38 -8.77 4.86 5.47
CA TYR A 38 -8.56 3.91 4.38
C TYR A 38 -8.10 4.59 3.09
N SER A 39 -7.46 3.81 2.22
CA SER A 39 -7.08 4.21 0.86
C SER A 39 -8.10 3.70 -0.15
N PRO A 40 -8.44 4.44 -1.22
CA PRO A 40 -9.35 3.95 -2.26
C PRO A 40 -8.91 2.62 -2.88
N GLY A 41 -7.60 2.47 -3.08
CA GLY A 41 -6.99 1.19 -3.41
C GLY A 41 -5.52 1.11 -3.00
N ILE A 42 -5.02 -0.12 -2.90
CA ILE A 42 -3.62 -0.46 -2.65
C ILE A 42 -3.16 -1.42 -3.74
N HIS A 43 -2.10 -1.04 -4.46
CA HIS A 43 -1.39 -1.96 -5.34
C HIS A 43 -0.26 -2.64 -4.56
N PHE A 44 -0.24 -3.96 -4.59
CA PHE A 44 0.78 -4.78 -3.93
C PHE A 44 1.05 -6.05 -4.75
N GLY A 45 2.32 -6.29 -5.07
CA GLY A 45 2.69 -7.33 -6.03
C GLY A 45 2.03 -7.07 -7.37
N ASP A 46 1.27 -8.05 -7.86
CA ASP A 46 0.50 -7.98 -9.11
C ASP A 46 -1.01 -7.73 -8.88
N THR A 47 -1.41 -7.45 -7.64
CA THR A 47 -2.83 -7.32 -7.26
C THR A 47 -3.16 -5.89 -6.84
N LEU A 48 -4.25 -5.37 -7.41
CA LEU A 48 -4.88 -4.14 -6.96
C LEU A 48 -6.05 -4.47 -6.02
N TYR A 49 -5.89 -4.14 -4.74
CA TYR A 49 -6.94 -4.23 -3.73
C TYR A 49 -7.74 -2.93 -3.73
N VAL A 50 -9.05 -3.02 -3.96
CA VAL A 50 -9.95 -1.86 -4.02
C VAL A 50 -10.86 -1.88 -2.79
N SER A 51 -11.04 -0.74 -2.13
CA SER A 51 -12.02 -0.61 -1.05
C SER A 51 -13.45 -0.74 -1.57
N GLY A 52 -14.38 -1.08 -0.68
CA GLY A 52 -15.81 -1.07 -1.01
C GLY A 52 -16.25 0.28 -1.60
N GLN A 53 -16.86 0.23 -2.77
CA GLN A 53 -17.42 1.40 -3.43
C GLN A 53 -18.92 1.46 -3.15
N THR A 54 -19.41 2.65 -2.84
CA THR A 54 -20.85 2.93 -2.78
C THR A 54 -21.29 3.51 -4.13
N GLY A 55 -22.60 3.48 -4.42
CA GLY A 55 -23.17 4.07 -5.63
C GLY A 55 -23.20 5.60 -5.64
N ASN A 56 -22.31 6.27 -4.89
CA ASN A 56 -22.31 7.72 -4.79
C ASN A 56 -21.70 8.32 -6.05
N ASP A 57 -22.35 9.32 -6.62
CA ASP A 57 -21.78 10.14 -7.68
C ASP A 57 -20.53 10.85 -7.13
N PRO A 58 -19.37 10.77 -7.79
CA PRO A 58 -18.12 11.34 -7.29
C PRO A 58 -18.14 12.88 -7.19
N LYS A 59 -18.96 13.56 -7.98
CA LYS A 59 -19.14 15.02 -7.98
C LYS A 59 -20.08 15.46 -6.86
N THR A 60 -21.20 14.78 -6.65
CA THR A 60 -22.24 15.22 -5.69
C THR A 60 -22.14 14.52 -4.33
N GLN A 61 -21.42 13.40 -4.27
CA GLN A 61 -21.29 12.52 -3.11
C GLN A 61 -22.64 11.93 -2.65
N LYS A 62 -23.67 11.94 -3.50
CA LYS A 62 -25.00 11.37 -3.25
C LYS A 62 -25.24 10.18 -4.16
N VAL A 63 -26.07 9.25 -3.68
CA VAL A 63 -26.59 8.17 -4.55
C VAL A 63 -27.62 8.81 -5.50
N PRO A 64 -27.51 8.60 -6.83
CA PRO A 64 -28.53 9.02 -7.78
C PRO A 64 -29.89 8.37 -7.51
N ASP A 65 -30.97 9.05 -7.90
CA ASP A 65 -32.36 8.53 -7.84
C ASP A 65 -32.61 7.44 -8.90
#